data_AF-A0A1Y2W0L5-F1
#
_entry.id   AF-A0A1Y2W0L5-F1
#
_cell.length_a   1.000
_cell.length_b   1.000
_cell.length_c   1.000
_cell.angle_alpha   90.00
_cell.angle_beta   90.00
_cell.angle_gamma   90.00
#
_symmetry.space_group_name_H-M   'P 1'
#
loop_
_entity.id
_entity.type
_entity.pdbx_description
1 polymer ?
#
loop_
_entity_poly.entity_id
_entity_poly.type
_entity_poly.pdbx_seq_one_letter_code
_entity_poly.pdbx_strand_id
1 'polypeptide(L)'
;MSSASQPTSEQQGTKPSSGTYEAGCHCGYVKFAITLSPALPEYKVVNCNCSACTHLGYLLVYPKATAVTWHRNSRERCASYRFNTKAKDQMFCPKCGTSLGIDFGTLFGDHVYGFSVRNIYGVNLDELNYRKVDGMQKVDPPQDLSGHVWDEEKQELR
;
A
#
# COMPACT_ATOMS: atom_id res chain seq x y z
N MET A 1 -15.42 33.55 -53.35
CA MET A 1 -14.46 32.61 -52.75
C MET A 1 -14.33 32.98 -51.28
N SER A 2 -15.10 32.32 -50.40
CA SER A 2 -15.06 32.60 -48.97
C SER A 2 -14.62 31.31 -48.28
N SER A 3 -13.32 31.23 -47.98
CA SER A 3 -12.74 30.13 -47.20
C SER A 3 -12.96 30.43 -45.73
N ALA A 4 -13.92 29.75 -45.12
CA ALA A 4 -14.09 29.73 -43.68
C ALA A 4 -13.10 28.72 -43.08
N SER A 5 -12.08 29.21 -42.40
CA SER A 5 -11.14 28.42 -41.60
C SER A 5 -11.89 27.79 -40.43
N GLN A 6 -11.87 26.47 -40.33
CA GLN A 6 -12.38 25.75 -39.16
C GLN A 6 -11.45 25.96 -37.95
N PRO A 7 -11.98 26.10 -36.72
CA PRO A 7 -11.15 26.15 -35.53
C PRO A 7 -10.64 24.73 -35.22
N THR A 8 -9.32 24.63 -35.06
CA THR A 8 -8.59 23.46 -34.59
C THR A 8 -9.05 23.08 -33.17
N SER A 9 -9.46 21.82 -32.98
CA SER A 9 -9.78 21.27 -31.67
C SER A 9 -8.54 21.26 -30.77
N GLU A 10 -8.56 22.06 -29.70
CA GLU A 10 -7.60 21.99 -28.62
C GLU A 10 -7.67 20.60 -27.96
N GLN A 11 -6.53 19.93 -27.88
CA GLN A 11 -6.37 18.67 -27.18
C GLN A 11 -6.57 18.90 -25.68
N GLN A 12 -7.73 18.48 -25.16
CA GLN A 12 -7.96 18.39 -23.72
C GLN A 12 -7.04 17.29 -23.16
N GLY A 13 -6.02 17.69 -22.42
CA GLY A 13 -5.20 16.76 -21.64
C GLY A 13 -6.09 15.97 -20.68
N THR A 14 -6.18 14.65 -20.88
CA THR A 14 -6.97 13.75 -20.03
C THR A 14 -6.49 13.83 -18.60
N LYS A 15 -7.30 14.42 -17.72
CA LYS A 15 -7.10 14.38 -16.27
C LYS A 15 -7.01 12.90 -15.84
N PRO A 16 -6.01 12.50 -15.03
CA PRO A 16 -5.94 11.13 -14.56
C PRO A 16 -7.22 10.77 -13.81
N SER A 17 -7.76 9.59 -14.09
CA SER A 17 -8.92 9.05 -13.40
C SER A 17 -8.68 9.04 -11.88
N SER A 18 -9.74 9.01 -11.08
CA SER A 18 -9.60 8.87 -9.62
C SER A 18 -10.68 7.95 -9.10
N GLY A 19 -10.33 7.11 -8.12
CA GLY A 19 -11.27 6.20 -7.48
C GLY A 19 -11.06 6.15 -5.98
N THR A 20 -12.16 6.06 -5.23
CA THR A 20 -12.16 5.83 -3.79
C THR A 20 -12.60 4.40 -3.52
N TYR A 21 -11.84 3.69 -2.69
CA TYR A 21 -11.99 2.25 -2.45
C TYR A 21 -12.13 1.98 -0.96
N GLU A 22 -13.23 1.32 -0.59
CA GLU A 22 -13.43 0.82 0.77
C GLU A 22 -12.53 -0.40 1.03
N ALA A 23 -11.89 -0.39 2.18
CA ALA A 23 -10.88 -1.37 2.55
C ALA A 23 -10.91 -1.70 4.05
N GLY A 24 -10.25 -2.78 4.43
CA GLY A 24 -10.09 -3.15 5.82
C GLY A 24 -9.43 -4.50 6.03
N CYS A 25 -9.39 -4.91 7.30
CA CYS A 25 -8.98 -6.25 7.66
C CYS A 25 -10.12 -7.26 7.47
N HIS A 26 -9.78 -8.55 7.51
CA HIS A 26 -10.73 -9.64 7.32
C HIS A 26 -11.91 -9.60 8.31
N CYS A 27 -11.62 -9.42 9.60
CA CYS A 27 -12.66 -9.42 10.64
C CYS A 27 -13.47 -8.12 10.75
N GLY A 28 -13.17 -7.11 9.92
CA GLY A 28 -13.82 -5.79 9.97
C GLY A 28 -13.48 -4.94 11.20
N TYR A 29 -12.53 -5.38 12.04
CA TYR A 29 -12.06 -4.60 13.19
C TYR A 29 -11.33 -3.32 12.75
N VAL A 30 -10.62 -3.34 11.63
CA VAL A 30 -9.99 -2.15 11.03
C VAL A 30 -10.67 -1.88 9.69
N LYS A 31 -11.16 -0.66 9.48
CA LYS A 31 -11.78 -0.24 8.22
C LYS A 31 -11.33 1.16 7.84
N PHE A 32 -11.14 1.39 6.56
CA PHE A 32 -10.72 2.68 5.99
C PHE A 32 -11.08 2.75 4.52
N ALA A 33 -11.04 3.94 3.94
CA ALA A 33 -11.11 4.14 2.50
C ALA A 33 -9.82 4.80 2.00
N ILE A 34 -9.41 4.46 0.78
CA ILE A 34 -8.27 5.09 0.09
C ILE A 34 -8.73 5.70 -1.22
N THR A 35 -8.26 6.91 -1.52
CA THR A 35 -8.45 7.53 -2.83
C THR A 35 -7.15 7.46 -3.62
N LEU A 36 -7.22 6.92 -4.83
CA LEU A 36 -6.10 6.79 -5.74
C LEU A 36 -6.32 7.65 -6.99
N SER A 37 -5.25 8.28 -7.46
CA SER A 37 -5.18 8.93 -8.77
C SER A 37 -3.84 8.56 -9.42
N PRO A 38 -3.83 7.79 -10.52
CA PRO A 38 -5.00 7.31 -11.28
C PRO A 38 -5.88 6.31 -10.49
N ALA A 39 -7.07 5.97 -11.00
CA ALA A 39 -7.91 4.93 -10.40
C ALA A 39 -7.20 3.55 -10.42
N LEU A 40 -7.59 2.63 -9.53
CA LEU A 40 -6.91 1.35 -9.30
C LEU A 40 -6.63 0.52 -10.58
N PRO A 41 -7.54 0.40 -11.58
CA PRO A 41 -7.25 -0.35 -12.80
C PRO A 41 -6.03 0.19 -13.59
N GLU A 42 -5.81 1.50 -13.53
CA GLU A 42 -4.70 2.18 -14.20
C GLU A 42 -3.48 2.36 -13.27
N TYR A 43 -3.69 2.28 -11.95
CA TYR A 43 -2.66 2.47 -10.94
C TYR A 43 -1.61 1.35 -11.00
N LYS A 44 -0.33 1.75 -10.94
CA LYS A 44 0.81 0.82 -10.95
C LYS A 44 1.02 0.20 -9.58
N VAL A 45 0.33 -0.90 -9.31
CA VAL A 45 0.42 -1.65 -8.05
C VAL A 45 1.81 -2.26 -7.92
N VAL A 46 2.51 -1.94 -6.83
CA VAL A 46 3.88 -2.43 -6.60
C VAL A 46 3.83 -3.88 -6.13
N ASN A 47 4.42 -4.75 -6.93
CA ASN A 47 4.67 -6.15 -6.61
C ASN A 47 6.18 -6.32 -6.37
N CYS A 48 6.57 -6.32 -5.09
CA CYS A 48 7.96 -6.40 -4.66
C CYS A 48 8.27 -7.79 -4.10
N ASN A 49 9.43 -8.34 -4.44
CA ASN A 49 9.88 -9.66 -4.00
C ASN A 49 10.88 -9.64 -2.83
N CYS A 50 11.04 -8.53 -2.08
CA CYS A 50 11.87 -8.57 -0.86
C CYS A 50 11.24 -9.48 0.20
N SER A 51 12.05 -9.93 1.18
CA SER A 51 11.60 -10.85 2.24
C SER A 51 10.32 -10.40 2.93
N ALA A 52 10.26 -9.14 3.36
CA ALA A 52 9.09 -8.58 4.03
C ALA A 52 7.85 -8.52 3.13
N CYS A 53 7.98 -8.06 1.88
CA CYS A 53 6.83 -7.99 0.96
C CYS A 53 6.30 -9.38 0.61
N THR A 54 7.20 -10.35 0.46
CA THR A 54 6.86 -11.74 0.16
C THR A 54 6.14 -12.39 1.35
N HIS A 55 6.70 -12.32 2.56
CA HIS A 55 6.10 -12.95 3.76
C HIS A 55 4.80 -12.27 4.21
N LEU A 56 4.69 -10.94 4.07
CA LEU A 56 3.48 -10.20 4.44
C LEU A 56 2.44 -10.13 3.31
N GLY A 57 2.75 -10.70 2.14
CA GLY A 57 1.84 -10.79 1.00
C GLY A 57 1.52 -9.45 0.34
N TYR A 58 2.42 -8.47 0.42
CA TYR A 58 2.15 -7.11 -0.01
C TYR A 58 2.06 -6.93 -1.54
N LEU A 59 1.00 -6.22 -1.93
CA LEU A 59 0.79 -5.64 -3.25
C LEU A 59 0.38 -4.17 -3.04
N LEU A 60 1.34 -3.25 -3.14
CA LEU A 60 1.21 -1.92 -2.53
C LEU A 60 0.75 -0.83 -3.50
N VAL A 61 -0.13 0.04 -2.99
CA VAL A 61 -0.45 1.36 -3.56
C VAL A 61 -0.08 2.44 -2.54
N TYR A 62 0.25 3.65 -3.01
CA TYR A 62 0.88 4.67 -2.19
C TYR A 62 0.06 5.98 -2.12
N PRO A 63 -1.12 5.98 -1.48
CA PRO A 63 -1.85 7.23 -1.23
C PRO A 63 -1.12 8.09 -0.19
N LYS A 64 -1.22 9.42 -0.35
CA LYS A 64 -0.91 10.37 0.73
C LYS A 64 -1.90 10.18 1.87
N ALA A 65 -1.51 10.49 3.10
CA ALA A 65 -2.39 10.41 4.27
C ALA A 65 -3.67 11.25 4.11
N THR A 66 -3.60 12.37 3.40
CA THR A 66 -4.76 13.22 3.07
C THR A 66 -5.77 12.55 2.14
N ALA A 67 -5.39 11.48 1.44
CA ALA A 67 -6.25 10.68 0.58
C ALA A 67 -6.75 9.39 1.27
N VAL A 68 -6.54 9.28 2.58
CA VAL A 68 -6.96 8.13 3.39
C VAL A 68 -8.00 8.59 4.41
N THR A 69 -9.13 7.90 4.46
CA THR A 69 -10.16 8.14 5.46
C THR A 69 -10.25 6.93 6.37
N TRP A 70 -9.78 7.06 7.61
CA TRP A 70 -9.95 6.02 8.61
C TRP A 70 -11.35 6.07 9.19
N HIS A 71 -12.03 4.92 9.26
CA HIS A 71 -13.37 4.87 9.83
C HIS A 71 -13.30 4.77 11.34
N ARG A 72 -13.88 5.74 12.06
CA ARG A 72 -13.81 5.83 13.54
C ARG A 72 -12.34 5.79 14.00
N ASN A 73 -12.06 5.13 15.11
CA ASN A 73 -10.72 4.92 15.64
C ASN A 73 -9.99 3.71 15.00
N SER A 74 -10.15 3.48 13.69
CA SER A 74 -9.52 2.31 13.04
C SER A 74 -8.00 2.41 12.99
N ARG A 75 -7.42 3.61 12.87
CA ARG A 75 -5.96 3.79 12.80
C ARG A 75 -5.29 3.43 14.12
N GLU A 76 -5.90 3.79 15.23
CA GLU A 76 -5.40 3.57 16.60
C GLU A 76 -5.52 2.10 17.01
N ARG A 77 -6.41 1.35 16.35
CA ARG A 77 -6.62 -0.08 16.58
C ARG A 77 -5.64 -0.97 15.81
N CYS A 78 -4.84 -0.40 14.91
CA CYS A 78 -3.77 -1.13 14.23
C CYS A 78 -2.63 -1.41 15.22
N ALA A 79 -2.11 -2.62 15.19
CA ALA A 79 -0.79 -2.91 15.75
C ALA A 79 0.28 -2.63 14.69
N SER A 80 1.52 -2.42 15.12
CA SER A 80 2.64 -2.24 14.21
C SER A 80 3.81 -3.16 14.52
N TYR A 81 4.51 -3.51 13.47
CA TYR A 81 5.76 -4.24 13.50
C TYR A 81 6.85 -3.42 12.81
N ARG A 82 8.03 -3.30 13.43
CA ARG A 82 9.16 -2.53 12.91
C ARG A 82 10.38 -3.44 12.82
N PHE A 83 11.08 -3.36 11.70
CA PHE A 83 12.31 -4.11 11.47
C PHE A 83 13.37 -3.23 10.78
N ASN A 84 14.60 -3.73 10.68
CA ASN A 84 15.74 -3.06 10.06
C ASN A 84 16.00 -1.69 10.72
N THR A 85 15.85 -0.59 9.97
CA THR A 85 16.05 0.77 10.49
C THR A 85 14.96 1.22 11.46
N LYS A 86 13.90 0.43 11.62
CA LYS A 86 12.72 0.73 12.46
C LYS A 86 12.02 2.05 12.09
N ALA A 87 12.27 2.56 10.87
CA ALA A 87 11.72 3.83 10.41
C ALA A 87 10.28 3.74 9.86
N LYS A 88 9.76 2.53 9.64
CA LYS A 88 8.48 2.29 8.97
C LYS A 88 7.65 1.32 9.78
N ASP A 89 6.38 1.65 10.01
CA ASP A 89 5.45 0.76 10.71
C ASP A 89 4.78 -0.19 9.72
N GLN A 90 5.05 -1.49 9.85
CA GLN A 90 4.26 -2.52 9.20
C GLN A 90 2.97 -2.70 9.99
N MET A 91 1.87 -2.11 9.50
CA MET A 91 0.59 -2.11 10.18
C MET A 91 -0.18 -3.40 9.92
N PHE A 92 -0.79 -3.95 10.97
CA PHE A 92 -1.64 -5.13 10.87
C PHE A 92 -2.80 -5.06 11.86
N CYS A 93 -3.83 -5.87 11.61
CA CYS A 93 -4.94 -6.02 12.53
C CYS A 93 -4.56 -6.96 13.68
N PRO A 94 -4.55 -6.52 14.95
CA PRO A 94 -4.21 -7.38 16.09
C PRO A 94 -5.28 -8.43 16.40
N LYS A 95 -6.43 -8.40 15.74
CA LYS A 95 -7.54 -9.36 15.95
C LYS A 95 -7.53 -10.53 14.99
N CYS A 96 -7.04 -10.36 13.76
CA CYS A 96 -7.08 -11.40 12.74
C CYS A 96 -5.76 -11.57 11.97
N GLY A 97 -4.71 -10.81 12.32
CA GLY A 97 -3.40 -10.92 11.69
C GLY A 97 -3.29 -10.33 10.29
N THR A 98 -4.38 -9.84 9.68
CA THR A 98 -4.33 -9.24 8.34
C THR A 98 -3.31 -8.09 8.30
N SER A 99 -2.25 -8.23 7.50
CA SER A 99 -1.34 -7.15 7.16
C SER A 99 -2.08 -6.12 6.30
N LEU A 100 -2.01 -4.86 6.72
CA LEU A 100 -2.70 -3.75 6.07
C LEU A 100 -1.76 -3.00 5.12
N GLY A 101 -0.50 -2.88 5.51
CA GLY A 101 0.46 -2.10 4.74
C GLY A 101 1.48 -1.41 5.63
N ILE A 102 2.08 -0.36 5.10
CA ILE A 102 3.22 0.33 5.67
C ILE A 102 2.84 1.78 5.93
N ASP A 103 3.08 2.28 7.13
CA ASP A 103 3.12 3.71 7.40
C ASP A 103 4.56 4.19 7.21
N PHE A 104 4.78 5.07 6.22
CA PHE A 104 6.09 5.66 5.97
C PHE A 104 6.29 6.97 6.75
N GLY A 105 5.31 7.43 7.51
CA GLY A 105 5.34 8.77 8.09
C GLY A 105 5.68 9.81 7.02
N THR A 106 6.46 10.81 7.39
CA THR A 106 6.94 11.89 6.52
C THR A 106 8.30 11.61 5.87
N LEU A 107 8.72 10.34 5.76
CA LEU A 107 10.04 9.99 5.20
C LEU A 107 10.26 10.49 3.77
N PHE A 108 9.19 10.82 3.04
CA PHE A 108 9.24 11.35 1.68
C PHE A 108 8.75 12.81 1.59
N GLY A 109 8.83 13.55 2.70
CA GLY A 109 8.30 14.91 2.83
C GLY A 109 6.85 14.90 3.30
N ASP A 110 5.94 14.43 2.46
CA ASP A 110 4.53 14.24 2.82
C ASP A 110 4.31 12.94 3.60
N HIS A 111 3.26 12.90 4.43
CA HIS A 111 2.85 11.65 5.08
C HIS A 111 2.24 10.69 4.06
N VAL A 112 2.87 9.53 3.87
CA VAL A 112 2.46 8.50 2.89
C VAL A 112 2.23 7.15 3.55
N TYR A 113 1.18 6.46 3.09
CA TYR A 113 0.95 5.06 3.40
C TYR A 113 1.26 4.20 2.18
N GLY A 114 1.68 2.96 2.39
CA GLY A 114 1.65 1.91 1.39
C GLY A 114 0.62 0.86 1.80
N PHE A 115 -0.61 0.91 1.28
CA PHE A 115 -1.64 -0.10 1.62
C PHE A 115 -1.60 -1.26 0.66
N SER A 116 -1.90 -2.47 1.14
CA SER A 116 -2.07 -3.59 0.24
C SER A 116 -3.44 -3.53 -0.44
N VAL A 117 -3.45 -3.67 -1.77
CA VAL A 117 -4.71 -3.79 -2.54
C VAL A 117 -5.55 -4.98 -2.11
N ARG A 118 -4.94 -6.01 -1.49
CA ARG A 118 -5.65 -7.17 -0.91
C ARG A 118 -6.64 -6.78 0.20
N ASN A 119 -6.50 -5.59 0.76
CA ASN A 119 -7.41 -5.08 1.79
C ASN A 119 -8.65 -4.39 1.20
N ILE A 120 -8.66 -4.09 -0.11
CA ILE A 120 -9.81 -3.48 -0.79
C ILE A 120 -10.91 -4.53 -0.95
N TYR A 121 -12.12 -4.20 -0.53
CA TYR A 121 -13.26 -5.12 -0.63
C TYR A 121 -13.64 -5.34 -2.10
N GLY A 122 -13.78 -6.61 -2.51
CA GLY A 122 -14.19 -6.98 -3.87
C GLY A 122 -13.13 -6.75 -4.94
N VAL A 123 -11.85 -6.59 -4.58
CA VAL A 123 -10.77 -6.44 -5.56
C VAL A 123 -10.58 -7.72 -6.38
N ASN A 124 -10.56 -7.59 -7.71
CA ASN A 124 -10.05 -8.64 -8.58
C ASN A 124 -8.55 -8.43 -8.80
N LEU A 125 -7.72 -9.35 -8.32
CA LEU A 125 -6.27 -9.23 -8.42
C LEU A 125 -5.76 -9.47 -9.85
N ASP A 126 -6.46 -10.29 -10.63
CA ASP A 126 -6.01 -10.67 -11.98
C ASP A 126 -6.14 -9.50 -12.99
N GLU A 127 -6.95 -8.50 -12.65
CA GLU A 127 -7.20 -7.32 -13.47
C GLU A 127 -6.26 -6.14 -13.13
N LEU A 128 -5.35 -6.29 -12.17
CA LEU A 128 -4.51 -5.20 -11.70
C LEU A 128 -3.28 -4.96 -12.59
N ASN A 129 -2.89 -3.69 -12.69
CA ASN A 129 -1.70 -3.27 -13.42
C ASN A 129 -0.46 -3.29 -12.53
N TYR A 130 0.33 -4.37 -12.60
CA TYR A 130 1.49 -4.56 -11.73
C TYR A 130 2.77 -3.88 -12.23
N ARG A 131 3.49 -3.24 -11.29
CA ARG A 131 4.90 -2.84 -11.43
C ARG A 131 5.75 -3.76 -10.56
N LYS A 132 6.54 -4.62 -11.21
CA LYS A 132 7.49 -5.50 -10.51
C LYS A 132 8.67 -4.69 -9.99
N VAL A 133 9.08 -4.99 -8.76
CA VAL A 133 10.28 -4.44 -8.13
C VAL A 133 11.12 -5.60 -7.62
N ASP A 134 12.37 -5.66 -8.06
CA ASP A 134 13.34 -6.61 -7.56
C ASP A 134 13.92 -6.12 -6.22
N GLY A 135 13.10 -6.23 -5.17
CA GLY A 135 13.49 -5.94 -3.80
C GLY A 135 14.47 -6.95 -3.23
N MET A 136 14.52 -8.18 -3.75
CA MET A 136 15.49 -9.19 -3.31
C MET A 136 16.93 -8.73 -3.53
N GLN A 137 17.23 -8.09 -4.65
CA GLN A 137 18.57 -7.56 -4.94
C GLN A 137 18.78 -6.10 -4.50
N LYS A 138 17.71 -5.40 -4.10
CA LYS A 138 17.76 -3.98 -3.68
C LYS A 138 17.65 -3.78 -2.17
N VAL A 139 17.27 -4.84 -1.44
CA VAL A 139 17.01 -4.81 -0.01
C VAL A 139 17.66 -6.04 0.61
N ASP A 140 18.98 -5.98 0.73
CA ASP A 140 19.77 -6.99 1.44
C ASP A 140 19.84 -6.71 2.95
N PRO A 141 19.92 -7.77 3.79
CA PRO A 141 19.74 -9.20 3.47
C PRO A 141 18.25 -9.66 3.54
N PRO A 142 17.87 -10.76 2.85
CA PRO A 142 16.51 -11.31 2.83
C PRO A 142 16.17 -12.10 4.11
N GLN A 143 16.13 -11.42 5.24
CA GLN A 143 15.82 -11.99 6.54
C GLN A 143 14.93 -11.04 7.35
N ASP A 144 14.46 -11.51 8.51
CA ASP A 144 13.94 -10.57 9.49
C ASP A 144 15.10 -9.81 10.17
N LEU A 145 14.98 -8.49 10.18
CA LEU A 145 15.97 -7.56 10.73
C LEU A 145 15.42 -6.81 11.94
N SER A 146 14.35 -7.29 12.57
CA SER A 146 13.80 -6.68 13.78
C SER A 146 14.73 -6.81 14.99
N GLY A 147 15.64 -7.78 14.92
CA GLY A 147 16.46 -8.20 16.04
C GLY A 147 15.71 -9.14 16.99
N HIS A 148 14.47 -9.53 16.67
CA HIS A 148 13.70 -10.54 17.41
C HIS A 148 13.72 -11.85 16.63
N VAL A 149 14.47 -12.84 17.12
CA VAL A 149 14.55 -14.16 16.49
C VAL A 149 14.04 -15.20 17.48
N TRP A 150 13.24 -16.13 17.01
CA TRP A 150 12.83 -17.28 17.83
C TRP A 150 14.04 -18.18 18.10
N ASP A 151 14.40 -18.32 19.37
CA ASP A 151 15.42 -19.23 19.86
C ASP A 151 14.76 -20.60 20.12
N GLU A 152 14.95 -21.55 19.21
CA GLU A 152 14.35 -22.88 19.27
C GLU A 152 14.80 -23.69 20.50
N GLU A 153 16.03 -23.48 20.97
CA GLU A 153 16.54 -24.23 22.13
C GLU A 153 15.90 -23.72 23.43
N LYS A 154 15.71 -22.40 23.52
CA LYS A 154 15.15 -21.75 24.70
C LYS A 154 13.64 -21.58 24.67
N GLN A 155 13.01 -21.81 23.52
CA GLN A 155 11.58 -21.60 23.29
C GLN A 155 11.16 -20.16 23.65
N GLU A 156 12.00 -19.18 23.28
CA GLU A 156 11.75 -17.75 23.56
C GLU A 156 12.07 -16.87 22.35
N LEU A 157 11.45 -15.68 22.31
CA LEU A 157 11.79 -14.66 21.32
C LEU A 157 12.95 -13.82 21.87
N ARG A 158 14.13 -13.95 21.25
CA ARG A 158 15.36 -13.26 21.63
C ARG A 158 15.58 -11.98 20.84
#